data_AF-A2C6G1-F1
#
_entry.id   AF-A2C6G1-F1
#
_cell.length_a   1.000
_cell.length_b   1.000
_cell.length_c   1.000
_cell.angle_alpha   90.00
_cell.angle_beta   90.00
_cell.angle_gamma   90.00
#
_symmetry.space_group_name_H-M   'P 1'
#
loop_
_entity.id
_entity.type
_entity.pdbx_description
1 polymer ?
#
loop_
_entity_poly.entity_id
_entity_poly.type
_entity_poly.pdbx_seq_one_letter_code
_entity_poly.pdbx_strand_id
1 'polypeptide(L)'
;MLAVIVDQRGRPTVQLRDLRDGKIMPLRHFSRHQPHSSPSLSWNGRYLAVITQKGNRRLTIIEDRLTGRIHQLPLPGGRDPVSLSLSPDARQLALQVADQGHWRVELFDLSQILEPDPIRGLKRSTPTKEGRP
;
A
#
# COMPACT_ATOMS: atom_id res chain seq x y z
N MET A 1 -2.03 -2.76 13.36
CA MET A 1 -3.12 -3.24 12.47
C MET A 1 -2.56 -4.38 11.63
N LEU A 2 -3.43 -5.25 11.11
CA LEU A 2 -3.02 -6.36 10.24
C LEU A 2 -3.90 -6.41 9.00
N ALA A 3 -3.28 -6.39 7.82
CA ALA A 3 -3.96 -6.64 6.57
C ALA A 3 -3.72 -8.09 6.13
N VAL A 4 -4.79 -8.83 5.85
CA VAL A 4 -4.73 -10.24 5.42
C VAL A 4 -5.60 -10.44 4.19
N ILE A 5 -5.22 -11.39 3.34
CA ILE A 5 -6.10 -11.91 2.30
C ILE A 5 -6.88 -13.09 2.88
N VAL A 6 -8.20 -13.04 2.77
CA VAL A 6 -9.10 -14.14 3.13
C VAL A 6 -9.91 -14.57 1.92
N ASP A 7 -10.28 -15.83 1.84
CA ASP A 7 -11.26 -16.25 0.84
C ASP A 7 -12.66 -15.83 1.28
N GLN A 8 -13.36 -15.07 0.43
CA GLN A 8 -14.76 -14.68 0.66
C GLN A 8 -15.60 -15.19 -0.51
N ARG A 9 -16.25 -16.34 -0.31
CA ARG A 9 -17.10 -16.98 -1.34
C ARG A 9 -16.33 -17.25 -2.64
N GLY A 10 -15.11 -17.78 -2.54
CA GLY A 10 -14.25 -18.05 -3.70
C GLY A 10 -13.58 -16.82 -4.30
N ARG A 11 -13.63 -15.67 -3.61
CA ARG A 11 -12.96 -14.44 -4.02
C ARG A 11 -11.97 -13.99 -2.94
N PRO A 12 -10.65 -14.12 -3.21
CA PRO A 12 -9.62 -13.57 -2.35
C PRO A 12 -9.87 -12.08 -2.10
N THR A 13 -10.03 -11.72 -0.82
CA THR A 13 -10.42 -10.39 -0.41
C THR A 13 -9.55 -9.91 0.74
N VAL A 14 -8.99 -8.70 0.62
CA VAL A 14 -8.28 -8.06 1.72
C VAL A 14 -9.24 -7.73 2.87
N GLN A 15 -8.84 -8.09 4.08
CA GLN A 15 -9.45 -7.65 5.32
C GLN A 15 -8.41 -6.93 6.17
N LEU A 16 -8.84 -5.86 6.81
CA LEU A 16 -8.04 -5.15 7.79
C LEU A 16 -8.56 -5.47 9.19
N ARG A 17 -7.67 -5.83 10.10
CA ARG A 17 -8.00 -6.19 11.48
C ARG A 17 -7.22 -5.32 12.46
N ASP A 18 -7.90 -4.91 13.53
CA ASP A 18 -7.21 -4.39 14.70
C ASP A 18 -6.54 -5.56 15.43
N LEU A 19 -5.30 -5.35 15.88
CA LEU A 19 -4.50 -6.38 16.56
C LEU A 19 -4.87 -6.52 18.03
N ARG A 20 -5.53 -5.51 18.62
CA ARG A 20 -5.84 -5.46 20.06
C ARG A 20 -7.04 -6.35 20.39
N ASP A 21 -8.09 -6.27 19.57
CA ASP A 21 -9.36 -6.95 19.80
C ASP A 21 -9.80 -7.84 18.62
N GLY A 22 -9.01 -7.90 17.55
CA GLY A 22 -9.32 -8.70 16.35
C GLY A 22 -10.42 -8.11 15.48
N LYS A 23 -10.94 -6.91 15.80
CA LYS A 23 -12.09 -6.32 15.11
C LYS A 23 -11.75 -6.03 13.64
N ILE A 24 -12.66 -6.43 12.75
CA ILE A 24 -12.57 -6.10 11.33
C ILE A 24 -12.84 -4.61 11.14
N MET A 25 -11.89 -3.94 10.51
CA MET A 25 -11.96 -2.52 10.16
C MET A 25 -12.58 -2.37 8.77
N PRO A 26 -13.49 -1.41 8.57
CA PRO A 26 -14.11 -1.21 7.27
C PRO A 26 -13.10 -0.71 6.24
N LEU A 27 -13.24 -1.24 5.02
CA LEU A 27 -12.51 -0.83 3.82
C LEU A 27 -13.55 -0.40 2.79
N ARG A 28 -13.47 0.84 2.28
CA ARG A 28 -14.61 1.46 1.56
C ARG A 28 -14.68 0.98 0.11
N HIS A 29 -13.52 0.71 -0.49
CA HIS A 29 -13.40 0.52 -1.95
C HIS A 29 -13.09 -0.91 -2.37
N PHE A 30 -12.78 -1.77 -1.40
CA PHE A 30 -12.32 -3.14 -1.63
C PHE A 30 -13.47 -4.16 -1.76
N SER A 31 -14.69 -3.74 -2.05
CA SER A 31 -15.79 -4.68 -2.34
C SER A 31 -15.96 -4.95 -3.85
N ARG A 32 -15.46 -4.07 -4.73
CA ARG A 32 -15.82 -4.07 -6.16
C ARG A 32 -14.76 -4.63 -7.11
N HIS A 33 -13.49 -4.75 -6.70
CA HIS A 33 -12.37 -5.08 -7.60
C HIS A 33 -11.56 -6.30 -7.12
N GLN A 34 -12.22 -7.45 -7.07
CA GLN A 34 -11.64 -8.72 -6.62
C GLN A 34 -11.14 -9.57 -7.80
N PRO A 35 -10.15 -10.47 -7.61
CA PRO A 35 -9.46 -10.78 -6.35
C PRO A 35 -8.47 -9.70 -5.88
N HIS A 36 -8.19 -9.71 -4.57
CA HIS A 36 -7.15 -8.93 -3.92
C HIS A 36 -5.93 -9.79 -3.59
N SER A 37 -4.75 -9.18 -3.65
CA SER A 37 -3.48 -9.84 -3.37
C SER A 37 -2.43 -8.85 -2.87
N SER A 38 -1.38 -9.36 -2.23
CA SER A 38 -0.23 -8.59 -1.74
C SER A 38 -0.60 -7.32 -0.95
N PRO A 39 -1.29 -7.45 0.20
CA PRO A 39 -1.62 -6.29 1.01
C PRO A 39 -0.39 -5.77 1.77
N SER A 40 -0.22 -4.46 1.83
CA SER A 40 0.87 -3.80 2.57
C SER A 40 0.38 -2.52 3.25
N LEU A 41 0.84 -2.26 4.47
CA LEU A 41 0.38 -1.15 5.31
C LEU A 41 1.51 -0.16 5.57
N SER A 42 1.16 1.13 5.65
CA SER A 42 2.02 2.13 6.26
C SER A 42 2.06 1.97 7.78
N TRP A 43 2.98 2.66 8.46
CA TRP A 43 3.28 2.50 9.88
C TRP A 43 2.04 2.62 10.79
N ASN A 44 1.25 3.68 10.62
CA ASN A 44 0.05 3.90 11.44
C ASN A 44 -1.21 3.22 10.85
N GLY A 45 -1.08 2.60 9.67
CA GLY A 45 -2.16 1.95 8.94
C GLY A 45 -3.14 2.92 8.26
N ARG A 46 -2.77 4.18 8.07
CA ARG A 46 -3.52 5.16 7.25
C ARG A 46 -3.57 4.71 5.81
N TYR A 47 -2.44 4.24 5.26
CA TYR A 47 -2.36 3.78 3.89
C TYR A 47 -2.36 2.26 3.82
N LEU A 48 -3.21 1.72 2.95
CA LEU A 48 -3.26 0.31 2.61
C LEU A 48 -3.03 0.18 1.09
N ALA A 49 -1.89 -0.38 0.71
CA ALA A 49 -1.57 -0.73 -0.67
C ALA A 49 -1.98 -2.18 -0.94
N VAL A 50 -2.62 -2.42 -2.09
CA VAL A 50 -3.16 -3.74 -2.48
C VAL A 50 -3.15 -3.86 -4.00
N ILE A 51 -2.90 -5.08 -4.49
CA ILE A 51 -3.14 -5.42 -5.89
C ILE A 51 -4.56 -5.96 -6.03
N THR A 52 -5.33 -5.30 -6.89
CA THR A 52 -6.73 -5.63 -7.20
C THR A 52 -6.88 -6.09 -8.64
N GLN A 53 -8.03 -6.65 -8.98
CA GLN A 53 -8.36 -7.00 -10.36
C GLN A 53 -9.65 -6.33 -10.80
N LYS A 54 -9.60 -5.70 -11.97
CA LYS A 54 -10.76 -5.09 -12.64
C LYS A 54 -10.85 -5.63 -14.06
N GLY A 55 -11.80 -6.54 -14.28
CA GLY A 55 -11.88 -7.30 -15.53
C GLY A 55 -10.64 -8.18 -15.69
N ASN A 56 -9.93 -8.02 -16.81
CA ASN A 56 -8.71 -8.78 -17.10
C ASN A 56 -7.42 -8.06 -16.69
N ARG A 57 -7.52 -6.89 -16.05
CA ARG A 57 -6.35 -6.08 -15.69
C ARG A 57 -6.12 -6.09 -14.19
N ARG A 58 -4.88 -6.36 -13.78
CA ARG A 58 -4.43 -6.18 -12.39
C ARG A 58 -3.98 -4.74 -12.17
N LEU A 59 -4.35 -4.17 -11.02
CA LEU A 59 -4.13 -2.77 -10.68
C LEU A 59 -3.52 -2.66 -9.29
N THR A 60 -2.52 -1.80 -9.15
CA THR A 60 -2.00 -1.39 -7.85
C THR A 60 -2.79 -0.19 -7.34
N ILE A 61 -3.42 -0.33 -6.17
CA ILE A 61 -4.16 0.77 -5.54
C ILE A 61 -3.68 0.99 -4.11
N ILE A 62 -3.77 2.24 -3.65
CA ILE A 62 -3.51 2.66 -2.29
C ILE A 62 -4.76 3.38 -1.76
N GLU A 63 -5.36 2.86 -0.70
CA GLU A 63 -6.44 3.54 0.02
C GLU A 63 -5.85 4.43 1.10
N ASP A 64 -6.12 5.74 1.02
CA ASP A 64 -5.99 6.64 2.17
C ASP A 64 -7.24 6.45 3.04
N ARG A 65 -7.09 5.78 4.16
CA ARG A 65 -8.20 5.46 5.07
C ARG A 65 -8.66 6.66 5.89
N LEU A 66 -7.84 7.70 6.02
CA LEU A 66 -8.23 8.93 6.71
C LEU A 66 -9.24 9.71 5.84
N THR A 67 -8.94 9.87 4.55
CA THR A 67 -9.80 10.64 3.64
C THR A 67 -10.78 9.78 2.84
N GLY A 68 -10.58 8.45 2.83
CA GLY A 68 -11.30 7.51 1.97
C GLY A 68 -10.95 7.65 0.49
N ARG A 69 -9.78 8.21 0.13
CA ARG A 69 -9.36 8.38 -1.27
C ARG A 69 -8.64 7.14 -1.77
N ILE A 70 -8.74 6.88 -3.07
CA ILE A 70 -7.99 5.81 -3.75
C ILE A 70 -7.00 6.43 -4.70
N HIS A 71 -5.74 6.05 -4.57
CA HIS A 71 -4.67 6.38 -5.49
C HIS A 71 -4.36 5.12 -6.29
N GLN A 72 -4.54 5.19 -7.61
CA GLN A 72 -4.12 4.11 -8.50
C GLN A 72 -2.71 4.42 -9.02
N LEU A 73 -1.79 3.47 -8.89
CA LEU A 73 -0.47 3.59 -9.49
C LEU A 73 -0.52 3.07 -10.93
N PRO A 74 -0.29 3.93 -11.94
CA PRO A 74 -0.29 3.50 -13.33
C PRO A 74 0.97 2.68 -13.61
N LEU A 75 0.78 1.57 -14.34
CA LEU A 75 1.89 0.78 -14.89
C LEU A 75 1.91 0.97 -16.41
N PRO A 76 2.93 1.67 -16.95
CA PRO A 76 3.09 1.79 -18.39
C PRO A 76 3.48 0.43 -19.01
N GLY A 77 3.25 0.28 -20.31
CA GLY A 77 3.69 -0.88 -21.08
C GLY A 77 2.87 -2.16 -20.87
N GLY A 78 1.68 -2.09 -20.28
CA GLY A 78 0.82 -3.27 -20.11
C GLY A 78 1.34 -4.31 -19.12
N ARG A 79 2.30 -3.92 -18.27
CA ARG A 79 2.94 -4.79 -17.28
C ARG A 79 1.97 -5.13 -16.15
N ASP A 80 2.05 -6.36 -15.65
CA ASP A 80 1.14 -6.84 -14.62
C ASP A 80 1.82 -6.78 -13.23
N PRO A 81 1.19 -6.11 -12.24
CA PRO A 81 1.68 -6.12 -10.87
C PRO A 81 1.46 -7.50 -10.24
N VAL A 82 2.43 -7.96 -9.46
CA VAL A 82 2.37 -9.30 -8.85
C VAL A 82 2.50 -9.26 -7.34
N SER A 83 3.46 -8.49 -6.83
CA SER A 83 3.60 -8.27 -5.39
C SER A 83 4.07 -6.84 -5.14
N LEU A 84 3.70 -6.27 -3.99
CA LEU A 84 4.10 -4.92 -3.59
C LEU A 84 4.55 -4.87 -2.14
N SER A 85 5.30 -3.82 -1.81
CA SER A 85 5.65 -3.47 -0.45
C SER A 85 5.66 -1.96 -0.31
N LEU A 86 4.82 -1.43 0.58
CA LEU A 86 4.76 -0.02 0.92
C LEU A 86 5.75 0.27 2.05
N SER A 87 6.52 1.35 1.91
CA SER A 87 7.40 1.78 2.99
C SER A 87 6.59 2.24 4.21
N PRO A 88 7.09 2.05 5.44
CA PRO A 88 6.35 2.43 6.64
C PRO A 88 5.99 3.93 6.68
N ASP A 89 6.83 4.78 6.10
CA ASP A 89 6.61 6.23 6.01
C ASP A 89 5.69 6.67 4.86
N ALA A 90 5.17 5.72 4.09
CA ALA A 90 4.33 5.91 2.91
C ALA A 90 4.96 6.73 1.78
N ARG A 91 6.30 6.84 1.73
CA ARG A 91 7.01 7.61 0.70
C ARG A 91 7.47 6.79 -0.50
N GLN A 92 7.63 5.49 -0.34
CA GLN A 92 8.09 4.61 -1.42
C GLN A 92 7.22 3.36 -1.51
N LEU A 93 7.05 2.86 -2.72
CA LEU A 93 6.46 1.56 -2.96
C LEU A 93 7.35 0.74 -3.88
N ALA A 94 7.76 -0.44 -3.40
CA ALA A 94 8.39 -1.44 -4.23
C ALA A 94 7.31 -2.29 -4.89
N LEU A 95 7.41 -2.48 -6.20
CA LEU A 95 6.46 -3.26 -6.98
C LEU A 95 7.21 -4.28 -7.82
N GLN A 96 6.89 -5.55 -7.62
CA GLN A 96 7.27 -6.61 -8.54
C GLN A 96 6.28 -6.65 -9.70
N VAL A 97 6.78 -6.56 -10.91
CA VAL A 97 6.03 -6.60 -12.16
C VAL A 97 6.46 -7.78 -13.02
N ALA A 98 5.50 -8.34 -13.74
CA ALA A 98 5.74 -9.27 -14.83
C ALA A 98 5.68 -8.51 -16.16
N ASP A 99 6.74 -8.64 -16.96
CA ASP A 99 6.88 -8.00 -18.26
C ASP A 99 7.45 -9.02 -19.25
N GLN A 100 6.63 -9.45 -20.21
CA GLN A 100 7.02 -10.41 -21.25
C GLN A 100 7.69 -11.70 -20.71
N GLY A 101 7.22 -12.21 -19.57
CA GLY A 101 7.77 -13.42 -18.93
C GLY A 101 8.97 -13.18 -18.01
N HIS A 102 9.43 -11.93 -17.88
CA HIS A 102 10.48 -11.54 -16.96
C HIS A 102 9.94 -10.84 -15.72
N TRP A 103 10.59 -11.12 -14.59
CA TRP A 103 10.28 -10.51 -13.29
C TRP A 103 11.20 -9.34 -13.04
N ARG A 104 10.63 -8.18 -12.69
CA ARG A 104 11.39 -6.97 -12.34
C ARG A 104 10.82 -6.31 -11.10
N VAL A 105 11.66 -5.60 -10.36
CA VAL A 105 11.23 -4.76 -9.23
C VAL A 105 11.41 -3.30 -9.61
N GLU A 106 10.38 -2.50 -9.39
CA GLU A 106 10.35 -1.06 -9.60
C GLU A 106 10.07 -0.35 -8.28
N LEU A 107 10.74 0.79 -8.08
CA LEU A 107 10.52 1.66 -6.93
C LEU A 107 9.75 2.91 -7.39
N PHE A 108 8.63 3.17 -6.74
CA PHE A 108 7.79 4.35 -6.97
C PHE A 108 7.98 5.35 -5.83
N ASP A 109 8.23 6.61 -6.17
CA ASP A 109 8.17 7.72 -5.23
C ASP A 109 6.71 8.19 -5.07
N LEU A 110 6.22 8.17 -3.84
CA LEU A 110 4.86 8.52 -3.47
C LEU A 110 4.76 9.92 -2.86
N SER A 111 5.86 10.63 -2.67
CA SER A 111 5.92 11.92 -1.97
C SER A 111 5.06 13.02 -2.60
N GLN A 112 4.76 12.92 -3.89
CA GLN A 112 3.93 13.87 -4.64
C GLN A 112 2.42 13.53 -4.59
N ILE A 113 2.06 12.32 -4.14
CA ILE A 113 0.69 11.81 -4.18
C ILE A 113 0.12 11.46 -2.82
N LEU A 114 0.97 11.12 -1.85
CA LEU A 114 0.59 10.79 -0.47
C LEU A 114 1.23 11.75 0.52
N GLU A 115 0.51 12.02 1.61
CA GLU A 115 1.12 12.63 2.78
C GLU A 115 1.99 11.58 3.49
N PRO A 116 3.13 11.99 4.08
CA PRO A 116 3.97 11.06 4.82
C PRO A 116 3.26 10.49 6.05
N ASP A 117 3.50 9.21 6.34
CA ASP A 117 3.06 8.55 7.57
C ASP A 117 4.25 8.35 8.54
N PRO A 118 4.67 9.39 9.27
CA PRO A 118 5.89 9.31 10.07
C PRO A 118 5.81 8.22 11.14
N ILE A 119 6.87 7.42 11.22
CA ILE A 119 7.08 6.46 12.29
C ILE A 119 7.12 7.22 13.63
N ARG A 120 6.14 6.98 14.50
CA ARG A 120 6.16 7.50 15.88
C ARG A 120 7.39 6.93 16.60
N GLY A 121 8.34 7.80 16.94
CA GLY A 121 9.56 7.44 17.66
C GLY A 121 10.85 7.77 16.92
N LEU A 122 10.82 8.03 15.61
CA LEU A 122 11.96 8.64 14.91
C LEU A 122 12.00 10.13 15.29
N LYS A 123 12.65 10.45 16.41
CA LYS A 123 13.11 11.81 16.65
C LYS A 123 14.00 12.16 15.45
N ARG A 124 13.55 13.07 14.59
CA ARG A 124 14.46 13.76 13.68
C ARG A 124 15.48 14.43 14.61
N SER A 125 16.70 13.91 14.67
CA SER A 125 17.80 14.67 15.23
C SER A 125 17.90 15.91 14.35
N THR A 126 17.39 17.03 14.84
CA THR A 126 17.76 18.34 14.31
C THR A 126 19.29 18.37 14.33
N PRO A 127 19.99 18.61 13.21
CA PRO A 127 21.42 18.83 13.28
C PRO A 127 21.58 20.08 14.14
N THR A 128 22.15 19.92 15.33
CA THR A 128 22.59 21.04 16.14
C THR A 128 23.60 21.78 15.27
N LYS A 129 23.21 22.95 14.77
CA LYS A 129 24.19 23.95 14.34
C LYS A 129 24.98 24.31 15.59
N GLU A 130 26.09 23.63 15.84
CA GLU A 130 27.15 24.16 16.68
C GLU A 130 27.73 25.36 15.93
N GLY A 131 27.08 26.50 16.12
CA GLY A 131 27.81 27.76 16.07
C GLY A 131 28.72 27.79 17.29
N ARG A 132 30.02 27.98 17.05
CA ARG A 132 30.87 28.60 18.07
C ARG A 132 31.56 29.83 17.50
N PRO A 133 31.80 30.82 18.37
CA PRO A 133 32.24 32.18 18.05
C PRO A 133 33.72 32.26 17.71
#